data_AF-A0A1J0AA17-F1
#
_entry.id   AF-A0A1J0AA17-F1
#
_cell.length_a   1.000
_cell.length_b   1.000
_cell.length_c   1.000
_cell.angle_alpha   90.00
_cell.angle_beta   90.00
_cell.angle_gamma   90.00
#
_symmetry.space_group_name_H-M   'P 1'
#
loop_
_entity.id
_entity.type
_entity.pdbx_description
1 polymer ?
#
loop_
_entity_poly.entity_id
_entity_poly.type
_entity_poly.pdbx_seq_one_letter_code
_entity_poly.pdbx_strand_id
1 'polypeptide(L)'
;MGKLSVFCKYIIRKVLSKYRGQLKSVMVQGASPEISTVCDLDAVLVDLYLDEDAINNAVTELEHLTTVYRRLEGEPLYHQRELGLIEGKVLWILGLKFLAEVA
;
A
#
# COMPACT_ATOMS: atom_id res chain seq x y z
N MET A 1 13.31 5.35 13.35
CA MET A 1 12.30 5.27 12.29
C MET A 1 12.49 3.99 11.48
N GLY A 2 11.48 3.13 11.47
CA GLY A 2 11.46 1.90 10.68
C GLY A 2 11.49 2.21 9.19
N LYS A 3 12.09 1.32 8.41
CA LYS A 3 12.12 1.40 6.94
C LYS A 3 11.47 0.16 6.36
N LEU A 4 10.79 0.33 5.24
CA LEU A 4 10.26 -0.81 4.50
C LEU A 4 11.42 -1.63 3.91
N SER A 5 11.36 -2.93 4.10
CA SER A 5 12.25 -3.90 3.49
C SER A 5 12.11 -3.86 1.97
N VAL A 6 13.18 -4.26 1.27
CA VAL A 6 13.19 -4.34 -0.20
C VAL A 6 12.05 -5.21 -0.70
N PHE A 7 11.77 -6.30 0.02
CA PHE A 7 10.70 -7.22 -0.31
C PHE A 7 9.31 -6.58 -0.16
N CYS A 8 9.06 -5.91 0.98
CA CYS A 8 7.82 -5.19 1.21
C CYS A 8 7.58 -4.15 0.11
N LYS A 9 8.59 -3.33 -0.21
CA LYS A 9 8.53 -2.34 -1.30
C LYS A 9 8.21 -2.97 -2.65
N TYR A 10 8.78 -4.13 -2.96
CA TYR A 10 8.48 -4.87 -4.19
C TYR A 10 7.01 -5.29 -4.27
N ILE A 11 6.46 -5.88 -3.20
CA ILE A 11 5.05 -6.30 -3.16
C ILE A 11 4.12 -5.08 -3.26
N ILE A 12 4.39 -4.00 -2.53
CA ILE A 12 3.60 -2.76 -2.62
C ILE A 12 3.58 -2.26 -4.07
N ARG A 13 4.73 -2.20 -4.75
CA ARG A 13 4.79 -1.77 -6.16
C ARG A 13 4.00 -2.69 -7.09
N LYS A 14 4.00 -4.00 -6.82
CA LYS A 14 3.18 -4.96 -7.55
C LYS A 14 1.69 -4.67 -7.38
N VAL A 15 1.23 -4.41 -6.16
CA VAL A 15 -0.15 -4.03 -5.86
C VAL A 15 -0.52 -2.71 -6.55
N LEU A 16 0.32 -1.68 -6.45
CA LEU A 16 0.11 -0.39 -7.13
C LEU A 16 0.02 -0.56 -8.66
N SER A 17 0.85 -1.44 -9.24
CA SER A 17 0.83 -1.72 -10.67
C SER A 17 -0.46 -2.40 -11.11
N LYS A 18 -0.98 -3.33 -10.30
CA LYS A 18 -2.24 -4.05 -10.57
C LYS A 18 -3.43 -3.09 -10.72
N TYR A 19 -3.44 -2.01 -9.95
CA TYR A 19 -4.54 -1.04 -9.90
C TYR A 19 -4.17 0.30 -10.54
N ARG A 20 -3.16 0.33 -11.41
CA ARG A 20 -2.72 1.55 -12.08
C ARG A 20 -3.88 2.22 -12.81
N GLY A 21 -4.05 3.53 -12.60
CA GLY A 21 -5.13 4.30 -13.20
C GLY A 21 -6.50 4.13 -12.53
N GLN A 22 -6.63 3.26 -11.53
CA GLN A 22 -7.87 3.01 -10.78
C GLN A 22 -7.80 3.55 -9.34
N LEU A 23 -6.70 4.21 -8.96
CA LEU A 23 -6.47 4.68 -7.60
C LEU A 23 -6.49 6.20 -7.53
N LYS A 24 -7.01 6.73 -6.43
CA LYS A 24 -6.96 8.14 -6.09
C LYS A 24 -6.52 8.31 -4.64
N SER A 25 -5.76 9.36 -4.38
CA SER A 25 -5.44 9.76 -3.01
C SER A 25 -6.71 10.18 -2.26
N VAL A 26 -6.80 9.78 -0.99
CA VAL A 26 -7.84 10.24 -0.06
C VAL A 26 -7.46 11.54 0.65
N MET A 27 -6.20 11.99 0.49
CA MET A 27 -5.70 13.22 1.06
C MET A 27 -6.22 14.44 0.29
N VAL A 28 -6.31 15.59 0.98
CA VAL A 28 -6.73 16.86 0.39
C VAL A 28 -5.80 17.26 -0.76
N GLN A 29 -6.34 17.86 -1.84
CA GLN A 29 -5.54 18.37 -2.94
C GLN A 29 -4.45 19.33 -2.42
N GLY A 30 -3.19 19.05 -2.76
CA GLY A 30 -2.02 19.81 -2.31
C GLY A 30 -1.27 19.21 -1.10
N ALA A 31 -1.82 18.19 -0.44
CA ALA A 31 -1.20 17.50 0.70
C ALA A 31 -0.78 16.06 0.38
N SER A 32 -0.99 15.58 -0.86
CA SER A 32 -0.69 14.20 -1.22
C SER A 32 0.67 14.10 -1.91
N PRO A 33 1.60 13.26 -1.42
CA PRO A 33 2.67 12.76 -2.26
C PRO A 33 2.06 12.03 -3.48
N GLU A 34 2.72 12.10 -4.64
CA GLU A 34 2.31 11.37 -5.83
C GLU A 34 2.70 9.90 -5.68
N ILE A 35 1.80 9.11 -5.08
CA ILE A 35 2.05 7.69 -4.82
C ILE A 35 1.95 6.93 -6.13
N SER A 36 3.11 6.46 -6.59
CA SER A 36 3.27 5.73 -7.85
C SER A 36 4.17 4.51 -7.67
N THR A 37 4.30 3.69 -8.70
CA THR A 37 5.15 2.49 -8.66
C THR A 37 6.64 2.81 -8.54
N VAL A 38 7.05 4.06 -8.80
CA VAL A 38 8.46 4.50 -8.78
C VAL A 38 8.78 5.46 -7.63
N CYS A 39 7.78 5.83 -6.81
CA CYS A 39 8.01 6.73 -5.68
C CYS A 39 8.89 6.08 -4.59
N ASP A 40 9.47 6.93 -3.74
CA ASP A 40 10.10 6.49 -2.51
C ASP A 40 9.02 6.24 -1.44
N LEU A 41 8.73 4.96 -1.21
CA LEU A 41 7.68 4.53 -0.28
C LEU A 41 8.01 4.90 1.19
N ASP A 42 9.28 5.01 1.58
CA ASP A 42 9.60 5.45 2.94
C ASP A 42 9.24 6.94 3.11
N ALA A 43 9.57 7.77 2.10
CA ALA A 43 9.22 9.19 2.11
C ALA A 43 7.69 9.40 2.07
N VAL A 44 6.96 8.58 1.30
CA VAL A 44 5.49 8.61 1.30
C VAL A 44 4.92 8.38 2.69
N LEU A 45 5.46 7.42 3.46
CA LEU A 45 4.98 7.19 4.83
C LEU A 45 5.30 8.38 5.75
N VAL A 46 6.47 9.00 5.59
CA VAL A 46 6.82 10.22 6.34
C VAL A 46 5.86 11.37 6.02
N ASP A 47 5.45 11.51 4.77
CA ASP A 47 4.51 12.57 4.36
C ASP A 47 3.06 12.29 4.81
N LEU A 48 2.67 11.01 4.88
CA LEU A 48 1.31 10.60 5.25
C LEU A 48 1.04 10.63 6.75
N TYR A 49 2.07 10.40 7.58
CA TYR A 49 1.93 10.23 9.02
C TYR A 49 2.67 11.33 9.78
N LEU A 50 2.02 11.94 10.76
CA LEU A 50 2.51 13.15 11.45
C LEU A 50 3.62 12.86 12.47
N ASP A 51 3.68 11.65 13.01
CA ASP A 51 4.59 11.26 14.08
C ASP A 51 5.28 9.92 13.81
N GLU A 52 6.43 9.73 14.46
CA GLU A 52 7.30 8.58 14.24
C GLU A 52 6.66 7.25 14.68
N ASP A 53 5.81 7.25 15.70
CA ASP A 53 5.13 6.04 16.18
C ASP A 53 4.10 5.57 15.15
N ALA A 54 3.33 6.49 14.57
CA ALA A 54 2.41 6.21 13.47
C ALA A 54 3.15 5.67 12.23
N ILE A 55 4.30 6.25 11.88
CA ILE A 55 5.15 5.73 10.80
C ILE A 55 5.61 4.31 11.10
N ASN A 56 6.13 4.05 12.30
CA ASN A 56 6.63 2.73 12.70
C ASN A 56 5.51 1.67 12.70
N ASN A 57 4.31 2.04 13.14
CA ASN A 57 3.13 1.18 13.10
C ASN A 57 2.73 0.85 11.66
N ALA A 58 2.71 1.86 10.78
CA ALA A 58 2.41 1.66 9.35
C ALA A 58 3.45 0.75 8.68
N VAL A 59 4.74 0.95 8.94
CA VAL A 59 5.81 0.07 8.44
C VAL A 59 5.60 -1.36 8.93
N THR A 60 5.35 -1.56 10.23
CA THR A 60 5.17 -2.89 10.81
C THR A 60 3.97 -3.62 10.20
N GLU A 61 2.86 -2.92 10.02
CA GLU A 61 1.66 -3.50 9.40
C GLU A 61 1.89 -3.82 7.93
N LEU A 62 2.57 -2.97 7.16
CA LEU A 62 2.93 -3.24 5.77
C LEU A 62 3.86 -4.44 5.63
N GLU A 63 4.85 -4.59 6.50
CA GLU A 63 5.72 -5.77 6.54
C GLU A 63 4.92 -7.05 6.81
N HIS A 64 4.01 -7.00 7.79
CA HIS A 64 3.14 -8.12 8.11
C HIS A 64 2.24 -8.50 6.92
N LEU A 65 1.51 -7.54 6.38
CA LEU A 65 0.58 -7.73 5.26
C LEU A 65 1.28 -8.28 4.02
N THR A 66 2.43 -7.73 3.65
CA THR A 66 3.19 -8.18 2.47
C THR A 66 3.82 -9.57 2.65
N THR A 67 4.18 -9.94 3.88
CA THR A 67 4.60 -11.30 4.23
C THR A 67 3.46 -12.30 4.05
N VAL A 68 2.26 -11.97 4.55
CA VAL A 68 1.07 -12.81 4.38
C VAL A 68 0.68 -12.89 2.89
N TYR A 69 0.70 -11.77 2.17
CA TYR A 69 0.43 -11.72 0.74
C TYR A 69 1.29 -12.71 -0.04
N ARG A 70 2.61 -12.70 0.21
CA ARG A 70 3.56 -13.62 -0.44
C ARG A 70 3.19 -15.08 -0.24
N ARG A 71 2.78 -15.43 0.98
CA ARG A 71 2.43 -16.81 1.33
C ARG A 71 1.17 -17.25 0.56
N LEU A 72 0.18 -16.38 0.47
CA LEU A 72 -1.10 -16.67 -0.20
C LEU A 72 -0.99 -16.61 -1.73
N GLU A 73 -0.07 -15.81 -2.26
CA GLU A 73 0.16 -15.65 -3.69
C GLU A 73 0.65 -16.95 -4.37
N GLY A 74 1.16 -17.93 -3.62
CA GLY A 74 1.49 -19.25 -4.15
C GLY A 74 0.29 -20.01 -4.70
N GLU A 75 -0.92 -19.73 -4.18
CA GLU A 75 -2.17 -20.41 -4.54
C GLU A 75 -3.31 -19.38 -4.75
N PRO A 76 -3.21 -18.50 -5.76
CA PRO A 76 -4.03 -17.30 -5.84
C PRO A 76 -5.51 -17.58 -6.11
N LEU A 77 -5.84 -18.71 -6.76
CA LEU A 77 -7.22 -19.13 -7.02
C LEU A 77 -7.97 -19.50 -5.73
N TYR A 78 -7.27 -20.06 -4.74
CA TYR A 78 -7.86 -20.44 -3.46
C TYR A 78 -7.95 -19.27 -2.48
N HIS A 79 -7.14 -18.23 -2.69
CA HIS A 79 -7.00 -17.11 -1.76
C HIS A 79 -7.34 -15.75 -2.38
N GLN A 80 -8.10 -15.72 -3.47
CA GLN A 80 -8.37 -14.50 -4.21
C GLN A 80 -9.02 -13.42 -3.33
N ARG A 81 -9.92 -13.82 -2.43
CA ARG A 81 -10.61 -12.91 -1.51
C ARG A 81 -9.63 -12.34 -0.48
N GLU A 82 -8.83 -13.18 0.15
CA GLU A 82 -7.84 -12.80 1.14
C GLU A 82 -6.77 -11.88 0.54
N LEU A 83 -6.28 -12.20 -0.66
CA LEU A 83 -5.36 -11.36 -1.40
C LEU A 83 -5.97 -9.98 -1.68
N GLY A 84 -7.23 -9.92 -2.14
CA GLY A 84 -7.93 -8.64 -2.35
C GLY A 84 -8.10 -7.82 -1.07
N LEU A 85 -8.40 -8.46 0.06
CA LEU A 85 -8.49 -7.79 1.36
C LEU A 85 -7.14 -7.21 1.82
N ILE A 86 -6.05 -7.97 1.64
CA ILE A 86 -4.70 -7.51 1.95
C ILE A 86 -4.31 -6.33 1.07
N GLU A 87 -4.56 -6.43 -0.24
CA GLU A 87 -4.32 -5.34 -1.19
C GLU A 87 -5.07 -4.07 -0.81
N GLY A 88 -6.36 -4.19 -0.45
CA GLY A 88 -7.16 -3.06 0.01
C GLY A 88 -6.58 -2.40 1.26
N LYS A 89 -6.11 -3.19 2.24
CA LYS A 89 -5.45 -2.66 3.45
C LYS A 89 -4.14 -1.96 3.12
N VAL A 90 -3.30 -2.53 2.26
CA VAL A 90 -2.05 -1.92 1.81
C VAL A 90 -2.32 -0.56 1.15
N LEU A 91 -3.30 -0.50 0.25
CA LEU A 91 -3.69 0.76 -0.41
C LEU A 91 -4.22 1.79 0.59
N TRP A 92 -5.03 1.36 1.56
CA TRP A 92 -5.57 2.24 2.59
C TRP A 92 -4.47 2.85 3.48
N ILE A 93 -3.48 2.06 3.90
CA ILE A 93 -2.32 2.55 4.66
C ILE A 93 -1.55 3.60 3.84
N LEU A 94 -1.48 3.42 2.53
CA LEU A 94 -0.89 4.39 1.61
C LEU A 94 -1.83 5.58 1.31
N GLY A 95 -2.97 5.73 1.96
CA GLY A 95 -3.89 6.83 1.69
C GLY A 95 -4.52 6.77 0.29
N LEU A 96 -4.67 5.58 -0.29
CA LEU A 96 -5.26 5.36 -1.60
C LEU A 96 -6.62 4.68 -1.49
N LYS A 97 -7.55 5.08 -2.36
CA LYS A 97 -8.82 4.39 -2.58
C LYS A 97 -9.06 4.16 -4.06
N PHE A 98 -9.93 3.21 -4.37
CA PHE A 98 -10.42 3.02 -5.72
C PHE A 98 -11.18 4.26 -6.20
N LEU A 99 -10.93 4.65 -7.45
CA LEU A 99 -11.83 5.48 -8.23
C LEU A 99 -13.11 4.66 -8.41
N ALA A 100 -14.14 4.95 -7.60
CA ALA A 100 -15.48 4.51 -7.94
C ALA A 100 -15.90 5.31 -9.18
N GLU A 101 -15.70 4.74 -10.38
CA GLU A 101 -16.53 5.15 -11.50
C GLU A 101 -17.87 4.48 -11.31
N VAL A 102 -18.85 5.32 -10.99
CA VAL A 102 -20.27 5.08 -11.22
C VAL A 102 -20.41 4.57 -12.65
N ALA A 103 -20.87 3.33 -12.79
CA ALA A 103 -21.59 2.87 -13.96
C ALA A 103 -22.95 2.32 -13.47
#